data_AF-A0A8T1VSG7-F1
#
_entry.id   AF-A0A8T1VSG7-F1
#
_cell.length_a   1.000
_cell.length_b   1.000
_cell.length_c   1.000
_cell.angle_alpha   90.00
_cell.angle_beta   90.00
_cell.angle_gamma   90.00
#
_symmetry.space_group_name_H-M   'P 1'
#
loop_
_entity.id
_entity.type
_entity.pdbx_description
1 polymer ?
#
loop_
_entity_poly.entity_id
_entity_poly.type
_entity_poly.pdbx_seq_one_letter_code
_entity_poly.pdbx_strand_id
1 'polypeptide(L)'
;MLKKYGSKTKWLRSIAKRDASGKKQADLDRQRRVARQVSLKAEPSAFRSYLLGIRSTESDETALKRCSERFVPLEAALVERGVPDRGCNVRDKFIMRGVGTVDDVVDTLEEMKFLFNCVEYRQVSPGFNFNTRKMNEAQKEQRMKLCVNYLADNKGRDIPRKWEQCRPRFDLVVSVGASPTECACYIYSGVGMVSGH
;
A
#
# COMPACT_ATOMS: atom_id res chain seq x y z
N MET A 1 -14.99 -11.07 -49.18
CA MET A 1 -15.68 -11.97 -48.21
C MET A 1 -15.69 -13.44 -48.64
N LEU A 2 -16.18 -13.78 -49.84
CA LEU A 2 -16.12 -15.16 -50.38
C LEU A 2 -14.68 -15.70 -50.48
N LYS A 3 -13.70 -14.85 -50.79
CA LYS A 3 -12.26 -15.21 -50.81
C LYS A 3 -11.72 -15.77 -49.48
N LYS A 4 -12.29 -15.37 -48.33
CA LYS A 4 -11.82 -15.78 -46.99
C LYS A 4 -12.57 -17.00 -46.43
N TYR A 5 -13.84 -17.15 -46.78
CA TYR A 5 -14.71 -18.19 -46.21
C TYR A 5 -15.21 -19.21 -47.24
N GLY A 6 -14.88 -19.06 -48.52
CA GLY A 6 -15.20 -19.97 -49.63
C GLY A 6 -16.67 -19.93 -50.08
N SER A 7 -17.62 -19.74 -49.16
CA SER A 7 -19.05 -19.66 -49.49
C SER A 7 -19.82 -18.75 -48.52
N LYS A 8 -20.97 -18.22 -48.97
CA LYS A 8 -21.89 -17.42 -48.15
C LYS A 8 -22.35 -18.21 -46.91
N THR A 9 -22.61 -19.50 -47.07
CA THR A 9 -23.03 -20.41 -45.98
C THR A 9 -21.92 -20.63 -44.94
N LYS A 10 -20.65 -20.74 -45.36
CA LYS A 10 -19.51 -20.83 -44.43
C LYS A 10 -19.29 -19.51 -43.69
N TRP A 11 -19.47 -18.36 -44.34
CA TRP A 11 -19.39 -17.06 -43.70
C TRP A 11 -20.48 -16.88 -42.63
N LEU A 12 -21.75 -17.20 -42.94
CA LEU A 12 -22.85 -17.16 -41.99
C LEU A 12 -22.63 -18.11 -40.79
N ARG A 13 -22.11 -19.32 -41.02
CA ARG A 13 -21.70 -20.23 -39.93
C ARG A 13 -20.61 -19.63 -39.05
N SER A 14 -19.66 -18.89 -39.62
CA SER A 14 -18.60 -18.23 -38.84
C SER A 14 -19.13 -17.10 -37.95
N ILE A 15 -20.14 -16.36 -38.44
CA ILE A 15 -20.82 -15.32 -37.67
C ILE A 15 -21.62 -15.97 -36.54
N ALA A 16 -22.46 -16.95 -36.85
CA ALA A 16 -23.25 -17.67 -35.84
C ALA A 16 -22.37 -18.29 -34.74
N LYS A 17 -21.20 -18.86 -35.11
CA LYS A 17 -20.24 -19.38 -34.14
C LYS A 17 -19.63 -18.29 -33.27
N ARG A 18 -19.28 -17.13 -33.85
CA ARG A 18 -18.75 -15.98 -33.09
C ARG A 18 -19.80 -15.44 -32.12
N ASP A 19 -21.05 -15.30 -32.56
CA ASP A 19 -22.15 -14.83 -31.72
C ASP A 19 -22.45 -15.82 -30.59
N ALA A 20 -22.47 -17.12 -30.89
CA ALA A 20 -22.65 -18.16 -29.87
C ALA A 20 -21.52 -18.16 -28.84
N SER A 21 -20.26 -18.04 -29.29
CA SER A 21 -19.11 -17.90 -28.39
C SER A 21 -19.20 -16.61 -27.55
N GLY A 22 -19.62 -15.49 -28.16
CA GLY A 22 -19.81 -14.23 -27.46
C GLY A 22 -20.89 -14.30 -26.38
N LYS A 23 -22.03 -14.95 -26.69
CA LYS A 23 -23.09 -15.21 -25.71
C LYS A 23 -22.62 -16.08 -24.57
N LYS A 24 -21.93 -17.19 -24.85
CA LYS A 24 -21.34 -18.06 -23.81
C LYS A 24 -20.38 -17.30 -22.91
N GLN A 25 -19.52 -16.45 -23.47
CA GLN A 25 -18.60 -15.64 -22.67
C GLN A 25 -19.36 -14.64 -21.80
N ALA A 26 -20.37 -13.96 -22.34
CA ALA A 26 -21.19 -13.02 -21.59
C ALA A 26 -21.96 -13.70 -20.44
N ASP A 27 -22.45 -14.92 -20.66
CA ASP A 27 -23.14 -15.71 -19.63
C ASP A 27 -22.18 -16.12 -18.51
N LEU A 28 -20.96 -16.57 -18.86
CA LEU A 28 -19.92 -16.88 -17.87
C LEU A 28 -19.51 -15.65 -17.07
N ASP A 29 -19.34 -14.50 -17.72
CA ASP A 29 -19.01 -13.24 -17.06
C ASP A 29 -20.15 -12.78 -16.13
N ARG A 30 -21.41 -12.97 -16.56
CA ARG A 30 -22.59 -12.71 -15.73
C ARG A 30 -22.63 -13.61 -14.51
N GLN A 31 -22.41 -14.91 -14.67
CA GLN A 31 -22.35 -15.86 -13.57
C GLN A 31 -21.24 -15.50 -12.57
N ARG A 32 -20.04 -15.16 -13.05
CA ARG A 32 -18.93 -14.69 -12.20
C ARG A 32 -19.29 -13.43 -11.42
N ARG A 33 -19.95 -12.45 -12.05
CA ARG A 33 -20.40 -11.23 -11.36
C ARG A 33 -21.42 -11.52 -10.27
N VAL A 34 -22.38 -12.41 -10.54
CA VAL A 34 -23.40 -12.81 -9.55
C VAL A 34 -22.74 -13.54 -8.37
N ALA A 35 -21.89 -14.53 -8.64
CA ALA A 35 -21.17 -15.26 -7.61
C ALA A 35 -20.34 -14.31 -6.74
N ARG A 36 -19.60 -13.38 -7.36
CA ARG A 36 -18.83 -12.35 -6.65
C ARG A 36 -19.72 -11.47 -5.76
N GLN A 37 -20.89 -11.05 -6.24
CA GLN A 37 -21.81 -10.27 -5.42
C GLN A 37 -22.33 -11.05 -4.22
N VAL A 38 -22.58 -12.35 -4.38
CA VAL A 38 -23.00 -13.23 -3.27
C VAL A 38 -21.89 -13.33 -2.23
N SER A 39 -20.65 -13.64 -2.63
CA SER A 39 -19.51 -13.72 -1.70
C SER A 39 -19.23 -12.38 -1.02
N LEU A 40 -19.30 -11.26 -1.75
CA LEU A 40 -19.09 -9.94 -1.17
C LEU A 40 -20.20 -9.55 -0.17
N LYS A 41 -21.44 -10.00 -0.34
CA LYS A 41 -22.53 -9.68 0.60
C LYS A 41 -22.29 -10.22 2.00
N ALA A 42 -21.53 -11.32 2.14
CA ALA A 42 -21.17 -11.89 3.43
C ALA A 42 -20.10 -11.04 4.18
N GLU A 43 -19.44 -10.11 3.49
CA GLU A 43 -18.31 -9.35 4.02
C GLU A 43 -18.70 -7.99 4.63
N PRO A 44 -17.90 -7.45 5.57
CA PRO A 44 -18.11 -6.12 6.16
C PRO A 44 -18.29 -5.04 5.09
N SER A 45 -19.20 -4.09 5.32
CA SER A 45 -19.50 -3.00 4.38
C SER A 45 -18.26 -2.15 4.09
N ALA A 46 -17.44 -1.86 5.09
CA ALA A 46 -16.17 -1.15 4.94
C ALA A 46 -15.18 -1.90 4.02
N PHE A 47 -15.05 -3.21 4.21
CA PHE A 47 -14.18 -4.05 3.38
C PHE A 47 -14.66 -4.12 1.92
N ARG A 48 -15.97 -4.21 1.69
CA ARG A 48 -16.55 -4.11 0.35
C ARG A 48 -16.23 -2.78 -0.34
N SER A 49 -16.43 -1.67 0.36
CA SER A 49 -16.11 -0.33 -0.16
C SER A 49 -14.64 -0.21 -0.52
N TYR A 50 -13.76 -0.76 0.32
CA TYR A 50 -12.32 -0.83 0.05
C TYR A 50 -12.02 -1.62 -1.24
N LEU A 51 -12.55 -2.83 -1.40
CA LEU A 51 -12.33 -3.67 -2.59
C LEU A 51 -12.79 -3.00 -3.88
N LEU A 52 -13.89 -2.24 -3.82
CA LEU A 52 -14.36 -1.43 -4.95
C LEU A 52 -13.41 -0.28 -5.25
N GLY A 53 -12.89 0.39 -4.22
CA GLY A 53 -11.91 1.47 -4.35
C GLY A 53 -10.62 1.05 -5.06
N ILE A 54 -10.10 -0.14 -4.71
CA ILE A 54 -8.88 -0.68 -5.34
C ILE A 54 -9.14 -1.42 -6.66
N ARG A 55 -10.40 -1.45 -7.13
CA ARG A 55 -10.82 -2.18 -8.35
C ARG A 55 -10.39 -3.64 -8.34
N SER A 56 -10.41 -4.29 -7.18
CA SER A 56 -10.03 -5.70 -7.06
C SER A 56 -10.94 -6.57 -7.92
N THR A 57 -10.35 -7.52 -8.65
CA THR A 57 -11.07 -8.55 -9.40
C THR A 57 -11.22 -9.85 -8.61
N GLU A 58 -10.81 -9.86 -7.34
CA GLU A 58 -10.92 -11.05 -6.50
C GLU A 58 -12.38 -11.45 -6.33
N SER A 59 -12.62 -12.74 -6.49
CA SER A 59 -13.94 -13.36 -6.48
C SER A 59 -13.94 -14.73 -5.81
N ASP A 60 -12.76 -15.27 -5.47
CA ASP A 60 -12.66 -16.47 -4.66
C ASP A 60 -13.06 -16.18 -3.21
N GLU A 61 -14.03 -16.93 -2.70
CA GLU A 61 -14.60 -16.72 -1.37
C GLU A 61 -13.54 -16.89 -0.27
N THR A 62 -12.65 -17.88 -0.41
CA THR A 62 -11.61 -18.14 0.60
C THR A 62 -10.55 -17.05 0.62
N ALA A 63 -10.19 -16.52 -0.56
CA ALA A 63 -9.29 -15.39 -0.69
C ALA A 63 -9.91 -14.11 -0.13
N LEU A 64 -11.20 -13.85 -0.39
CA LEU A 64 -11.93 -12.70 0.15
C LEU A 64 -11.97 -12.75 1.67
N LYS A 65 -12.28 -13.92 2.25
CA LYS A 65 -12.29 -14.12 3.70
C LYS A 65 -10.93 -13.81 4.33
N ARG A 66 -9.84 -14.36 3.77
CA ARG A 66 -8.47 -14.06 4.24
C ARG A 66 -8.11 -12.58 4.14
N CYS A 67 -8.54 -11.91 3.06
CA CYS A 67 -8.35 -10.47 2.91
C CYS A 67 -9.15 -9.69 3.97
N SER A 68 -10.38 -10.11 4.26
CA SER A 68 -11.23 -9.52 5.29
C SER A 68 -10.65 -9.67 6.69
N GLU A 69 -10.15 -10.87 7.02
CA GLU A 69 -9.45 -11.17 8.28
C GLU A 69 -8.21 -10.28 8.49
N ARG A 70 -7.55 -9.85 7.42
CA ARG A 70 -6.46 -8.86 7.48
C ARG A 70 -6.96 -7.42 7.52
N PHE A 71 -8.03 -7.13 6.80
CA PHE A 71 -8.61 -5.78 6.70
C PHE A 71 -9.09 -5.26 8.05
N VAL A 72 -9.88 -6.07 8.77
CA VAL A 72 -10.50 -5.66 10.04
C VAL A 72 -9.51 -5.15 11.08
N PRO A 73 -8.44 -5.89 11.45
CA PRO A 73 -7.47 -5.42 12.44
C PRO A 73 -6.66 -4.22 11.94
N LEU A 74 -6.34 -4.17 10.65
CA LEU A 74 -5.65 -3.01 10.08
C LEU A 74 -6.51 -1.75 10.15
N GLU A 75 -7.79 -1.85 9.79
CA GLU A 75 -8.71 -0.73 9.84
C GLU A 75 -8.89 -0.22 11.26
N ALA A 76 -9.05 -1.11 12.24
CA ALA A 76 -9.12 -0.74 13.64
C ALA A 76 -7.87 0.03 14.10
N ALA A 77 -6.68 -0.47 13.76
CA ALA A 77 -5.42 0.19 14.12
C ALA A 77 -5.23 1.56 13.42
N LEU A 78 -5.68 1.70 12.17
CA LEU A 78 -5.63 2.99 11.46
C LEU A 78 -6.57 4.02 12.09
N VAL A 79 -7.78 3.60 12.48
CA VAL A 79 -8.75 4.44 13.18
C VAL A 79 -8.21 4.87 14.54
N GLU A 80 -7.66 3.94 15.31
CA GLU A 80 -7.06 4.23 16.63
C GLU A 80 -5.96 5.29 16.53
N ARG A 81 -5.10 5.21 15.49
CA ARG A 81 -4.00 6.16 15.28
C ARG A 81 -4.38 7.40 14.48
N GLY A 82 -5.66 7.56 14.12
CA GLY A 82 -6.14 8.69 13.33
C GLY A 82 -5.44 8.84 11.96
N VAL A 83 -4.99 7.72 11.38
CA VAL A 83 -4.30 7.70 10.09
C VAL A 83 -5.35 7.58 8.99
N PRO A 84 -5.46 8.55 8.08
CA PRO A 84 -6.53 8.55 7.09
C PRO A 84 -6.35 7.42 6.08
N ASP A 85 -7.48 6.86 5.64
CA ASP A 85 -7.53 5.95 4.52
C ASP A 85 -7.20 6.71 3.22
N ARG A 86 -5.93 6.67 2.83
CA ARG A 86 -5.49 7.09 1.50
C ARG A 86 -4.93 5.89 0.78
N GLY A 87 -5.46 5.63 -0.41
CA GLY A 87 -5.05 4.54 -1.30
C GLY A 87 -3.53 4.50 -1.42
N CYS A 88 -2.94 3.56 -0.69
CA CYS A 88 -1.51 3.38 -0.60
C CYS A 88 -1.21 1.91 -0.86
N ASN A 89 -0.24 1.68 -1.75
CA ASN A 89 0.18 0.35 -2.17
C ASN A 89 0.63 -0.53 -0.99
N VAL A 90 1.06 0.06 0.13
CA VAL A 90 1.44 -0.68 1.35
C VAL A 90 0.23 -1.39 1.96
N ARG A 91 -0.90 -0.69 2.11
CA ARG A 91 -2.18 -1.25 2.58
C ARG A 91 -2.66 -2.37 1.64
N ASP A 92 -2.61 -2.12 0.34
CA ASP A 92 -3.05 -3.09 -0.67
C ASP A 92 -2.20 -4.36 -0.67
N LYS A 93 -0.88 -4.23 -0.52
CA LYS A 93 0.02 -5.38 -0.40
C LYS A 93 -0.24 -6.18 0.88
N PHE A 94 -0.52 -5.51 2.00
CA PHE A 94 -0.86 -6.21 3.23
C PHE A 94 -2.19 -6.96 3.09
N ILE A 95 -3.26 -6.28 2.68
CA ILE A 95 -4.60 -6.89 2.61
C ILE A 95 -4.66 -7.99 1.56
N MET A 96 -4.13 -7.75 0.36
CA MET A 96 -4.24 -8.69 -0.76
C MET A 96 -3.19 -9.80 -0.72
N ARG A 97 -1.97 -9.51 -0.24
CA ARG A 97 -0.82 -10.43 -0.33
C ARG A 97 -0.26 -10.86 1.02
N GLY A 98 -0.70 -10.28 2.13
CA GLY A 98 -0.18 -10.58 3.46
C GLY A 98 1.26 -10.11 3.68
N VAL A 99 1.70 -9.05 3.00
CA VAL A 99 3.07 -8.53 3.13
C VAL A 99 3.16 -7.55 4.30
N GLY A 100 4.00 -7.88 5.29
CA GLY A 100 4.25 -7.06 6.47
C GLY A 100 3.29 -7.37 7.63
N THR A 101 3.43 -6.63 8.73
CA THR A 101 2.53 -6.69 9.89
C THR A 101 1.57 -5.49 9.91
N VAL A 102 0.55 -5.55 10.77
CA VAL A 102 -0.37 -4.41 10.98
C VAL A 102 0.42 -3.18 11.43
N ASP A 103 1.30 -3.34 12.42
CA ASP A 103 2.10 -2.23 12.94
C ASP A 103 3.01 -1.63 11.88
N ASP A 104 3.70 -2.44 11.07
CA ASP A 104 4.56 -1.93 9.99
C ASP A 104 3.78 -1.06 8.99
N VAL A 105 2.57 -1.50 8.64
CA VAL A 105 1.70 -0.80 7.69
C VAL A 105 1.21 0.51 8.29
N VAL A 106 0.74 0.47 9.54
CA VAL A 106 0.23 1.65 10.24
C VAL A 106 1.35 2.66 10.46
N ASP A 107 2.51 2.24 10.96
CA ASP A 107 3.70 3.09 11.14
C ASP A 107 4.10 3.75 9.82
N THR A 108 4.08 2.98 8.74
CA THR A 108 4.41 3.49 7.41
C THR A 108 3.40 4.53 6.95
N LEU A 109 2.10 4.29 7.12
CA LEU A 109 1.04 5.21 6.71
C LEU A 109 1.01 6.49 7.57
N GLU A 110 1.25 6.34 8.87
CA GLU A 110 1.40 7.45 9.82
C GLU A 110 2.59 8.33 9.43
N GLU A 111 3.73 7.72 9.14
CA GLU A 111 4.91 8.44 8.69
C GLU A 111 4.69 9.11 7.32
N MET A 112 4.03 8.43 6.39
CA MET A 112 3.64 9.05 5.11
C MET A 112 2.75 10.26 5.32
N LYS A 113 1.72 10.16 6.19
CA LYS A 113 0.83 11.28 6.55
C LYS A 113 1.63 12.48 7.06
N PHE A 114 2.59 12.24 7.95
CA PHE A 114 3.48 13.28 8.47
C PHE A 114 4.32 13.92 7.35
N LEU A 115 5.01 13.10 6.55
CA LEU A 115 5.84 13.57 5.45
C LEU A 115 5.04 14.35 4.39
N PHE A 116 3.78 13.97 4.13
CA PHE A 116 2.89 14.73 3.25
C PHE A 116 2.61 16.14 3.77
N ASN A 117 2.58 16.35 5.08
CA ASN A 117 2.32 17.65 5.70
C ASN A 117 3.62 18.41 6.04
N CYS A 118 4.78 17.78 5.81
CA CYS A 118 6.09 18.38 6.03
C CYS A 118 6.53 19.18 4.79
N VAL A 119 6.53 20.51 4.90
CA VAL A 119 6.91 21.42 3.81
C VAL A 119 8.37 21.20 3.40
N GLU A 120 9.25 20.98 4.38
CA GLU A 120 10.67 20.68 4.15
C GLU A 120 10.82 19.44 3.28
N TYR A 121 10.11 18.35 3.59
CA TYR A 121 10.16 17.13 2.79
C TYR A 121 9.65 17.34 1.35
N ARG A 122 8.58 18.12 1.17
CA ARG A 122 8.05 18.42 -0.18
C ARG A 122 9.03 19.20 -1.06
N GLN A 123 9.79 20.12 -0.47
CA GLN A 123 10.74 20.96 -1.22
C GLN A 123 11.94 20.16 -1.74
N VAL A 124 12.45 19.19 -0.95
CA VAL A 124 13.59 18.33 -1.34
C VAL A 124 13.18 17.05 -2.06
N SER A 125 11.91 16.66 -2.04
CA SER A 125 11.39 15.52 -2.81
C SER A 125 10.21 15.91 -3.73
N PRO A 126 10.41 16.89 -4.63
CA PRO A 126 9.36 17.30 -5.57
C PRO A 126 9.02 16.15 -6.52
N GLY A 127 7.73 15.82 -6.62
CA GLY A 127 7.25 14.74 -7.48
C GLY A 127 7.33 13.33 -6.87
N PHE A 128 7.63 13.19 -5.58
CA PHE A 128 7.60 11.87 -4.95
C PHE A 128 6.18 11.30 -4.92
N ASN A 129 5.96 10.26 -5.71
CA ASN A 129 4.72 9.52 -5.73
C ASN A 129 4.89 8.27 -4.86
N PHE A 130 4.34 8.29 -3.64
CA PHE A 130 4.34 7.15 -2.72
C PHE A 130 3.64 5.89 -3.27
N ASN A 131 2.96 5.98 -4.42
CA ASN A 131 2.45 4.82 -5.15
C ASN A 131 3.54 4.04 -5.90
N THR A 132 4.72 4.62 -6.09
CA THR A 132 5.83 3.96 -6.78
C THR A 132 6.42 2.86 -5.90
N ARG A 133 6.65 1.71 -6.54
CA ARG A 133 6.95 0.43 -5.89
C ARG A 133 8.29 0.39 -5.13
N LYS A 134 9.14 1.42 -5.28
CA LYS A 134 10.48 1.52 -4.69
C LYS A 134 10.80 2.98 -4.36
N MET A 135 11.05 3.23 -3.09
CA MET A 135 11.76 4.44 -2.63
C MET A 135 13.23 4.28 -3.02
N ASN A 136 13.81 5.29 -3.69
CA ASN A 136 15.25 5.26 -4.02
C ASN A 136 16.10 5.52 -2.76
N GLU A 137 17.40 5.23 -2.81
CA GLU A 137 18.28 5.38 -1.65
C GLU A 137 18.34 6.83 -1.15
N ALA A 138 18.37 7.82 -2.05
CA ALA A 138 18.35 9.24 -1.68
C ALA A 138 17.11 9.64 -0.86
N GLN A 139 15.94 9.09 -1.21
CA GLN A 139 14.69 9.33 -0.49
C GLN A 139 14.67 8.64 0.89
N LYS A 140 15.26 7.44 0.98
CA LYS A 140 15.41 6.75 2.27
C LYS A 140 16.34 7.53 3.18
N GLU A 141 17.49 7.97 2.65
CA GLU A 141 18.45 8.78 3.38
C GLU A 141 17.82 10.09 3.87
N GLN A 142 17.08 10.78 3.01
CA GLN A 142 16.41 12.04 3.39
C GLN A 142 15.36 11.83 4.47
N ARG A 143 14.60 10.73 4.41
CA ARG A 143 13.64 10.33 5.43
C ARG A 143 14.32 10.09 6.78
N MET A 144 15.47 9.42 6.78
CA MET A 144 16.28 9.20 7.98
C MET A 144 16.81 10.51 8.57
N LYS A 145 17.35 11.40 7.72
CA LYS A 145 17.83 12.73 8.15
C LYS A 145 16.72 13.59 8.76
N LEU A 146 15.52 13.56 8.18
CA LEU A 146 14.37 14.26 8.76
C LEU A 146 13.97 13.68 10.12
N CYS A 147 13.97 12.36 10.27
CA CYS A 147 13.72 11.73 11.56
C CYS A 147 14.68 12.27 12.64
N VAL A 148 15.99 12.30 12.34
CA VAL A 148 17.00 12.87 13.24
C VAL A 148 16.75 14.35 13.55
N ASN A 149 16.48 15.16 12.52
CA ASN A 149 16.21 16.59 12.70
C ASN A 149 15.00 16.84 13.61
N TYR A 150 13.92 16.08 13.44
CA TYR A 150 12.70 16.20 14.24
C TYR A 150 12.84 15.61 15.65
N LEU A 151 13.78 14.68 15.87
CA LEU A 151 14.11 14.19 17.20
C LEU A 151 14.93 15.21 18.00
N ALA A 152 15.85 15.93 17.32
CA ALA A 152 16.66 16.99 17.91
C ALA A 152 15.82 18.23 18.22
N ASP A 153 14.93 18.62 17.30
CA ASP A 153 14.01 19.74 17.45
C ASP A 153 12.64 19.32 16.90
N ASN A 154 11.68 19.10 17.79
CA ASN A 154 10.34 18.66 17.41
C ASN A 154 9.58 19.72 16.58
N LYS A 155 10.10 20.95 16.47
CA LYS A 155 9.51 22.08 15.73
C LYS A 155 8.04 22.32 16.07
N GLY A 156 7.62 21.96 17.30
CA GLY A 156 6.23 22.01 17.75
C GLY A 156 5.27 21.12 16.96
N ARG A 157 5.74 20.02 16.35
CA ARG A 157 4.91 19.07 15.60
C ARG A 157 4.88 17.70 16.26
N ASP A 158 3.74 17.05 16.18
CA ASP A 158 3.60 15.64 16.53
C ASP A 158 4.34 14.79 15.49
N ILE A 159 5.41 14.13 15.93
CA ILE A 159 6.18 13.22 15.08
C ILE A 159 5.52 11.84 15.04
N PRO A 160 5.72 11.04 13.97
CA PRO A 160 5.18 9.69 13.90
C PRO A 160 5.67 8.83 15.07
N ARG A 161 4.81 7.94 15.59
CA ARG A 161 5.19 7.01 16.67
C ARG A 161 6.46 6.22 16.37
N LYS A 162 6.64 5.79 15.11
CA LYS A 162 7.86 5.13 14.65
C LYS A 162 9.13 5.97 14.86
N TRP A 163 9.05 7.29 14.67
CA TRP A 163 10.18 8.19 14.91
C TRP A 163 10.44 8.34 16.40
N GLU A 164 9.38 8.44 17.21
CA GLU A 164 9.51 8.48 18.67
C GLU A 164 10.21 7.22 19.22
N GLN A 165 9.95 6.04 18.64
CA GLN A 165 10.67 4.81 18.98
C GLN A 165 12.17 4.85 18.65
N CYS A 166 12.62 5.77 17.79
CA CYS A 166 14.03 5.99 17.52
C CYS A 166 14.72 6.83 18.61
N ARG A 167 13.97 7.50 19.51
CA ARG A 167 14.52 8.41 20.53
C ARG A 167 15.61 7.76 21.41
N PRO A 168 15.46 6.52 21.93
CA PRO A 168 16.54 5.91 22.72
C PRO A 168 17.85 5.75 21.94
N ARG A 169 17.78 5.48 20.62
CA ARG A 169 18.96 5.37 19.76
C ARG A 169 19.58 6.73 19.47
N PHE A 170 18.74 7.75 19.29
CA PHE A 170 19.18 9.14 19.16
C PHE A 170 19.91 9.62 20.42
N ASP A 171 19.31 9.41 21.60
CA ASP A 171 19.89 9.81 22.89
C ASP A 171 21.22 9.08 23.14
N LEU A 172 21.31 7.79 22.78
CA LEU A 172 22.57 7.05 22.84
C LEU A 172 23.65 7.69 21.98
N VAL A 173 23.36 8.00 20.71
CA VAL A 173 24.32 8.63 19.78
C VAL A 173 24.80 9.99 20.31
N VAL A 174 23.88 10.80 20.84
CA VAL A 174 24.21 12.08 21.47
C VAL A 174 25.08 11.88 22.71
N SER A 175 24.76 10.90 23.57
CA SER A 175 25.49 10.65 24.82
C SER A 175 26.94 10.21 24.61
N VAL A 176 27.23 9.53 23.49
CA VAL A 176 28.59 9.11 23.13
C VAL A 176 29.35 10.17 22.30
N GLY A 177 28.75 11.34 22.08
CA GLY A 177 29.36 12.44 21.34
C GLY A 177 29.43 12.24 19.82
N ALA A 178 28.75 11.22 19.29
CA ALA A 178 28.72 10.96 17.85
C ALA A 178 27.69 11.86 17.14
N SER A 179 27.91 12.12 15.84
CA SER A 179 27.02 12.95 15.04
C SER A 179 25.70 12.24 14.73
N PRO A 180 24.53 12.73 15.19
CA PRO A 180 23.25 12.10 14.90
C PRO A 180 22.94 12.01 13.41
N THR A 181 23.39 12.99 12.62
CA THR A 181 23.16 13.01 11.17
C THR A 181 23.97 11.95 10.45
N GLU A 182 25.21 11.69 10.87
CA GLU A 182 26.06 10.63 10.31
C GLU A 182 25.56 9.25 10.75
N CYS A 183 24.99 9.15 11.95
CA CYS A 183 24.37 7.94 12.47
C CYS A 183 22.88 7.79 12.12
N ALA A 184 22.34 8.57 11.17
CA ALA A 184 20.90 8.59 10.87
C ALA A 184 20.35 7.21 10.47
N CYS A 185 21.13 6.39 9.76
CA CYS A 185 20.74 5.03 9.40
C CYS A 185 20.55 4.15 10.65
N TYR A 186 21.49 4.19 11.59
CA TYR A 186 21.41 3.46 12.86
C TYR A 186 20.24 3.97 13.71
N ILE A 187 20.08 5.28 13.84
CA ILE A 187 19.00 5.88 14.64
C ILE A 187 17.63 5.47 14.08
N TYR A 188 17.48 5.48 12.76
CA TYR A 188 16.21 5.19 12.10
C TYR A 188 15.88 3.69 12.03
N SER A 189 16.87 2.85 11.69
CA SER A 189 16.65 1.42 11.39
C SER A 189 17.16 0.48 12.46
N GLY A 190 18.05 0.92 13.34
CA GLY A 190 18.77 0.09 14.32
C GLY A 190 19.92 -0.70 13.72
N VAL A 191 20.20 -0.56 12.42
CA VAL A 191 21.25 -1.31 11.71
C VAL A 191 22.51 -0.45 11.57
N GLY A 192 23.67 -1.06 11.83
CA GLY A 192 24.97 -0.49 11.48
C GLY A 192 25.44 0.65 12.38
N MET A 193 25.46 0.44 13.70
CA MET A 193 26.25 1.33 14.56
C MET A 193 27.73 1.10 14.18
N VAL A 194 28.31 2.01 13.39
CA VAL A 194 29.73 1.97 13.10
C VAL A 194 30.42 2.38 14.39
N SER A 195 31.04 1.40 15.03
CA SER A 195 31.90 1.58 16.21
C SER A 195 32.94 2.65 15.92
N GLY A 196 33.00 3.66 16.78
CA GLY A 196 33.98 4.73 16.70
C GLY A 196 35.41 4.21 16.85
N HIS A 197 36.31 4.85 16.10
CA HIS A 197 37.70 5.06 16.44
C HIS A 197 38.00 6.55 16.33
#